data_AF-A0A9E5XZ34-F1
#
_entry.id   AF-A0A9E5XZ34-F1
#
_cell.length_a   1.000
_cell.length_b   1.000
_cell.length_c   1.000
_cell.angle_alpha   90.00
_cell.angle_beta   90.00
_cell.angle_gamma   90.00
#
_symmetry.space_group_name_H-M   'P 1'
#
loop_
_entity.id
_entity.type
_entity.pdbx_description
1 polymer ?
#
loop_
_entity_poly.entity_id
_entity_poly.type
_entity_poly.pdbx_seq_one_letter_code
_entity_poly.pdbx_strand_id
1 'polypeptide(L)' 'MPRKGRMKLFERILKRLKEKGPMSFEELRRELAGVKKRILKAALTKMMKAGLIELKDGKYYPKQ' A
#
# COMPACT_ATOMS: atom_id res chain seq x y z
N MET A 1 -1.04 14.21 -19.61
CA MET A 1 -0.90 12.75 -19.44
C MET A 1 -0.29 12.44 -18.07
N PRO A 2 -1.01 11.78 -17.14
CA PRO A 2 -0.47 11.48 -15.82
C PRO A 2 0.67 10.47 -15.92
N ARG A 3 1.79 10.76 -15.25
CA ARG A 3 3.02 9.95 -15.25
C ARG A 3 2.71 8.51 -14.79
N LYS A 4 2.71 7.56 -15.74
CA LYS A 4 2.37 6.11 -15.64
C LYS A 4 3.03 5.31 -14.50
N GLY A 5 4.00 5.88 -13.77
CA GLY A 5 4.74 5.20 -12.70
C GLY A 5 4.09 5.24 -11.31
N ARG A 6 3.29 6.25 -10.97
CA ARG A 6 2.74 6.41 -9.60
C ARG A 6 1.45 5.63 -9.34
N MET A 7 0.56 5.48 -10.32
CA MET A 7 -0.68 4.69 -10.17
C MET A 7 -0.38 3.23 -9.83
N LYS A 8 0.67 2.66 -10.46
CA LYS A 8 1.09 1.28 -10.25
C LYS A 8 1.40 0.92 -8.79
N LEU A 9 1.89 1.85 -7.97
CA LEU A 9 2.24 1.51 -6.58
C LEU A 9 0.99 1.32 -5.70
N PHE A 10 0.02 2.23 -5.80
CA PHE A 10 -1.23 2.14 -5.05
C PHE A 10 -2.01 0.88 -5.42
N GLU A 11 -2.12 0.61 -6.73
CA GLU A 11 -2.78 -0.60 -7.24
C GLU A 11 -2.05 -1.86 -6.80
N ARG A 12 -0.71 -1.88 -6.81
CA ARG A 12 0.06 -3.03 -6.30
C ARG A 12 -0.16 -3.26 -4.81
N ILE A 13 -0.19 -2.21 -3.99
CA ILE A 13 -0.46 -2.32 -2.55
C ILE A 13 -1.87 -2.89 -2.34
N LEU A 14 -2.89 -2.29 -2.96
CA LEU A 14 -4.28 -2.75 -2.83
C LEU A 14 -4.46 -4.19 -3.32
N LYS A 15 -3.88 -4.54 -4.47
CA LYS A 15 -3.94 -5.89 -5.01
C LYS A 15 -3.33 -6.90 -4.03
N ARG A 16 -2.16 -6.59 -3.46
CA ARG A 16 -1.52 -7.45 -2.46
C ARG A 16 -2.35 -7.61 -1.19
N LEU A 17 -2.91 -6.51 -0.69
CA LEU A 17 -3.78 -6.55 0.49
C LEU A 17 -5.08 -7.33 0.25
N LYS A 18 -5.61 -7.33 -0.97
CA LYS A 18 -6.78 -8.14 -1.35
C LYS A 18 -6.44 -9.62 -1.57
N GLU A 19 -5.31 -9.92 -2.22
CA GLU A 19 -4.91 -11.30 -2.53
C GLU A 19 -4.37 -12.05 -1.31
N LYS A 20 -3.51 -11.40 -0.50
CA LYS A 20 -2.86 -12.03 0.66
C LYS A 20 -3.51 -11.67 2.00
N GLY A 21 -4.41 -10.69 2.00
CA GLY A 21 -5.06 -10.19 3.21
C GLY A 21 -4.27 -9.07 3.91
N PRO A 22 -4.62 -8.77 5.17
CA PRO A 22 -4.03 -7.67 5.92
C PRO A 22 -2.54 -7.90 6.20
N MET A 23 -1.70 -6.93 5.81
CA MET A 23 -0.25 -7.06 5.91
C MET A 23 0.37 -5.90 6.71
N SER A 24 1.45 -6.17 7.41
CA SER A 24 2.26 -5.15 8.09
C SER A 24 3.07 -4.32 7.08
N PHE A 25 3.62 -3.20 7.57
CA PHE A 25 4.51 -2.35 6.76
C PHE A 25 5.72 -3.13 6.22
N GLU A 26 6.29 -4.02 7.03
CA GLU A 26 7.46 -4.81 6.67
C GLU A 26 7.14 -5.86 5.60
N GLU A 27 6.00 -6.53 5.72
CA GLU A 27 5.52 -7.48 4.71
C GLU A 27 5.27 -6.79 3.38
N LEU A 28 4.58 -5.65 3.38
CA LEU A 28 4.36 -4.85 2.18
C LEU A 28 5.69 -4.39 1.56
N ARG A 29 6.67 -4.02 2.38
CA ARG A 29 8.00 -3.63 1.91
C ARG A 29 8.75 -4.80 1.27
N ARG A 30 8.65 -6.01 1.84
CA ARG A 30 9.25 -7.23 1.28
C ARG A 30 8.57 -7.62 -0.03
N GLU A 31 7.24 -7.62 -0.07
CA GLU A 31 6.45 -7.95 -1.27
C GLU A 31 6.64 -6.93 -2.41
N LEU A 32 6.83 -5.67 -2.05
CA LEU A 32 7.10 -4.57 -2.97
C LEU A 32 8.60 -4.29 -3.05
N ALA A 33 9.40 -5.35 -3.18
CA ALA A 33 10.83 -5.26 -3.43
C ALA A 33 11.11 -4.24 -4.55
N GLY A 34 12.00 -3.28 -4.27
CA GLY A 34 12.32 -2.15 -5.16
C GLY A 34 11.63 -0.83 -4.81
N VAL A 35 10.65 -0.81 -3.89
CA VAL A 35 10.05 0.44 -3.42
C VAL A 35 10.81 1.00 -2.22
N LYS A 36 11.28 2.26 -2.34
CA LYS A 36 11.95 2.96 -1.22
C LYS A 36 10.99 3.10 -0.03
N LYS A 37 11.48 2.86 1.18
CA LYS A 37 10.72 2.97 2.45
C LYS A 37 9.91 4.28 2.55
N ARG A 38 10.54 5.40 2.17
CA ARG A 38 9.90 6.74 2.16
C ARG A 38 8.70 6.81 1.21
N ILE A 39 8.81 6.20 0.03
CA ILE A 39 7.75 6.19 -0.99
C ILE A 39 6.60 5.30 -0.54
N LEU A 40 6.89 4.10 -0.01
CA LEU A 40 5.88 3.20 0.52
C LEU A 40 5.09 3.86 1.66
N LYS A 41 5.79 4.51 2.61
CA LYS A 41 5.14 5.23 3.71
C LYS A 41 4.23 6.35 3.18
N ALA A 42 4.71 7.16 2.25
CA ALA A 42 3.90 8.22 1.64
C ALA A 42 2.67 7.68 0.88
N ALA A 43 2.80 6.52 0.22
CA ALA A 43 1.69 5.86 -0.44
C ALA A 43 0.66 5.37 0.57
N LEU A 44 1.07 4.63 1.60
CA LEU A 44 0.16 4.12 2.63
C LEU A 44 -0.58 5.26 3.36
N THR A 45 0.12 6.33 3.73
CA THR A 45 -0.51 7.51 4.33
C THR A 45 -1.55 8.14 3.39
N LYS A 46 -1.27 8.24 2.09
CA LYS A 46 -2.25 8.74 1.12
C LYS A 46 -3.45 7.83 0.98
N MET A 47 -3.26 6.51 0.98
CA MET A 47 -4.34 5.54 0.89
C MET A 47 -5.23 5.57 2.13
N MET A 48 -4.64 5.70 3.33
CA MET A 48 -5.39 5.88 4.56
C MET A 48 -6.23 7.16 4.53
N LYS A 49 -5.62 8.28 4.11
CA LYS A 49 -6.35 9.56 3.97
C LYS A 49 -7.47 9.49 2.95
N ALA A 50 -7.30 8.70 1.89
CA ALA A 50 -8.33 8.46 0.87
C ALA A 50 -9.39 7.44 1.30
N GLY A 51 -9.27 6.83 2.50
CA GLY A 51 -10.20 5.82 2.99
C GLY A 51 -10.10 4.46 2.28
N LEU A 52 -9.03 4.21 1.51
CA LEU A 52 -8.83 2.97 0.76
C LEU A 52 -8.26 1.83 1.60
N ILE A 53 -7.53 2.18 2.67
CA ILE A 53 -6.96 1.21 3.60
C ILE A 53 -7.06 1.74 5.02
N GLU A 54 -7.07 0.86 6.00
CA GLU A 54 -7.11 1.19 7.42
C GLU A 54 -5.96 0.49 8.15
N LEU A 55 -5.33 1.16 9.11
CA LEU A 55 -4.29 0.54 9.95
C LEU A 55 -4.95 0.07 11.24
N LYS A 56 -5.00 -1.24 11.45
CA LYS A 56 -5.54 -1.88 12.65
C LYS A 56 -4.58 -2.96 13.12
N ASP A 57 -4.33 -3.08 14.41
CA ASP A 57 -3.41 -4.10 14.98
C ASP A 57 -2.02 -4.15 14.29
N GLY A 58 -1.50 -3.00 13.86
CA GLY A 58 -0.21 -2.91 13.15
C GLY A 58 -0.21 -3.42 11.70
N LYS A 59 -1.38 -3.79 11.16
CA LYS A 59 -1.57 -4.28 9.79
C LYS A 59 -2.47 -3.35 8.99
N TYR A 60 -2.20 -3.24 7.69
CA TYR A 60 -3.01 -2.48 6.76
C TYR A 60 -4.11 -3.36 6.18
N TYR A 61 -5.36 -2.96 6.35
CA TYR A 61 -6.56 -3.62 5.86
C TYR A 61 -7.07 -2.87 4.62
N PRO A 62 -7.39 -3.55 3.51
CA PRO A 62 -8.05 -2.90 2.39
C PRO A 62 -9.50 -2.58 2.78
N LYS A 63 -9.86 -1.30 2.72
CA LYS A 63 -11.24 -0.84 2.93
C LYS A 63 -11.82 -0.61 1.53
N GLN A 64 -12.75 -1.47 1.14
CA GLN A 64 -13.38 -1.45 -0.17
C GLN A 64 -14.83 -1.00 -0.05
#